data_AF-A0A6A0IN82-F1
#
_entry.id   AF-A0A6A0IN82-F1
#
_cell.length_a   1.000
_cell.length_b   1.000
_cell.length_c   1.000
_cell.angle_alpha   90.00
_cell.angle_beta   90.00
_cell.angle_gamma   90.00
#
_symmetry.space_group_name_H-M   'P 1'
#
loop_
_entity.id
_entity.type
_entity.pdbx_description
1 polymer ?
#
loop_
_entity_poly.entity_id
_entity_poly.type
_entity_poly.pdbx_seq_one_letter_code
_entity_poly.pdbx_strand_id
1 'polypeptide(L)'
;MTDRDLQALARVGRAFELAQYQLHEWVFPGRVESIVSRFVHRMAERGLLAVDRLGNGTGMNRLRLTARGRGAVVAAGVATEGELFVPRSFVALKDLAHTYWVNDVCLVLETAASRGFDTVRPAWALQRAFVPPPAAIPDVLAVRRPRPGDAGLALAIEVDLGGERLKTTFVPKLTSLAGLLATWAGGVPAGIVVFTRGVGRAEALKAQLEAAALPVPAAVELLPVEVARPGLKALRVLLRTAL
;
A
#
# COMPACT_ATOMS: atom_id res chain seq x y z
N MET A 1 26.74 -5.67 6.10
CA MET A 1 25.36 -5.86 5.59
C MET A 1 25.43 -5.77 4.09
N THR A 2 24.65 -6.56 3.36
CA THR A 2 24.61 -6.45 1.89
C THR A 2 23.69 -5.30 1.45
N ASP A 3 23.79 -4.86 0.21
CA ASP A 3 22.86 -3.86 -0.36
C ASP A 3 21.41 -4.35 -0.29
N ARG A 4 21.17 -5.65 -0.54
CA ARG A 4 19.84 -6.25 -0.40
C ARG A 4 19.33 -6.16 1.04
N ASP A 5 20.19 -6.34 2.04
CA ASP A 5 19.78 -6.22 3.43
C ASP A 5 19.31 -4.80 3.75
N LEU A 6 20.05 -3.80 3.26
CA LEU A 6 19.70 -2.39 3.43
C LEU A 6 18.40 -2.04 2.69
N GLN A 7 18.21 -2.53 1.47
CA GLN A 7 16.98 -2.35 0.71
C GLN A 7 15.78 -3.01 1.41
N ALA A 8 15.96 -4.20 1.99
CA ALA A 8 14.94 -4.87 2.78
C ALA A 8 14.55 -4.07 4.02
N LEU A 9 15.52 -3.53 4.77
CA LEU A 9 15.25 -2.65 5.91
C LEU A 9 14.52 -1.36 5.48
N ALA A 10 14.98 -0.72 4.40
CA ALA A 10 14.35 0.48 3.85
C ALA A 10 12.90 0.21 3.43
N ARG A 11 12.65 -0.94 2.80
CA ARG A 11 11.31 -1.37 2.39
C ARG A 11 10.39 -1.55 3.60
N VAL A 12 10.84 -2.23 4.65
CA VAL A 12 10.07 -2.34 5.91
C VAL A 12 9.77 -0.97 6.51
N GLY A 13 10.74 -0.05 6.49
CA GLY A 13 10.55 1.31 6.99
C GLY A 13 9.54 2.14 6.19
N ARG A 14 9.55 2.07 4.85
CA ARG A 14 8.60 2.82 4.01
C ARG A 14 7.16 2.32 4.14
N ALA A 15 7.01 1.03 4.41
CA ALA A 15 5.71 0.35 4.47
C ALA A 15 5.02 0.42 5.85
N PHE A 16 5.58 1.15 6.82
CA PHE A 16 5.11 1.28 8.21
C PHE A 16 5.20 -0.04 9.02
N GLU A 17 4.56 -1.09 8.55
CA GLU A 17 4.64 -2.47 9.03
C GLU A 17 4.44 -3.43 7.85
N LEU A 18 5.22 -4.51 7.77
CA LEU A 18 5.07 -5.53 6.72
C LEU A 18 4.84 -6.93 7.28
N ALA A 19 4.03 -7.70 6.58
CA ALA A 19 4.09 -9.14 6.69
C ALA A 19 5.36 -9.70 5.99
N GLN A 20 5.92 -10.78 6.52
CA GLN A 20 7.13 -11.38 5.95
C GLN A 20 6.95 -11.83 4.48
N TYR A 21 5.75 -12.28 4.06
CA TYR A 21 5.53 -12.62 2.65
C TYR A 21 5.59 -11.40 1.74
N GLN A 22 5.17 -10.22 2.21
CA GLN A 22 5.26 -8.98 1.43
C GLN A 22 6.70 -8.59 1.23
N LEU A 23 7.52 -8.66 2.29
CA LEU A 23 8.97 -8.45 2.18
C LEU A 23 9.61 -9.45 1.20
N HIS A 24 9.20 -10.72 1.27
CA HIS A 24 9.67 -11.76 0.37
C HIS A 24 9.39 -11.36 -1.09
N GLU A 25 8.14 -11.07 -1.40
CA GLU A 25 7.70 -10.75 -2.76
C GLU A 25 8.31 -9.45 -3.30
N TRP A 26 8.59 -8.46 -2.44
CA TRP A 26 9.22 -7.20 -2.85
C TRP A 26 10.73 -7.28 -3.07
N VAL A 27 11.47 -7.92 -2.16
CA VAL A 27 12.94 -7.78 -2.09
C VAL A 27 13.68 -9.10 -2.36
N PHE A 28 12.98 -10.23 -2.22
CA PHE A 28 13.56 -11.56 -2.42
C PHE A 28 12.79 -12.38 -3.49
N PRO A 29 12.36 -11.80 -4.62
CA PRO A 29 11.57 -12.53 -5.61
C PRO A 29 12.33 -13.79 -6.09
N GLY A 30 11.61 -14.90 -6.18
CA GLY A 30 12.16 -16.19 -6.61
C GLY A 30 13.10 -16.88 -5.62
N ARG A 31 13.25 -16.37 -4.39
CA ARG A 31 14.02 -17.04 -3.33
C ARG A 31 13.14 -18.00 -2.54
N VAL A 32 13.79 -18.93 -1.85
CA VAL A 32 13.10 -19.81 -0.89
C VAL A 32 12.87 -19.08 0.43
N GLU A 33 11.79 -19.41 1.12
CA GLU A 33 11.37 -18.73 2.34
C GLU A 33 12.43 -18.74 3.45
N SER A 34 13.25 -19.79 3.53
CA SER A 34 14.34 -19.91 4.50
C SER A 34 15.42 -18.83 4.33
N ILE A 35 15.57 -18.22 3.15
CA ILE A 35 16.48 -17.08 2.94
C ILE A 35 15.91 -15.83 3.63
N VAL A 36 14.60 -15.60 3.47
CA VAL A 36 13.93 -14.44 4.08
C VAL A 36 13.87 -14.58 5.59
N SER A 37 13.55 -15.78 6.10
CA SER A 37 13.55 -16.05 7.55
C SER A 37 14.93 -15.84 8.16
N ARG A 38 16.02 -16.29 7.50
CA ARG A 38 17.39 -16.03 7.96
C ARG A 38 17.74 -14.54 7.96
N PHE A 39 17.29 -13.78 6.95
CA PHE A 39 17.43 -12.33 6.93
C PHE A 39 16.71 -11.68 8.12
N VAL A 40 15.43 -12.00 8.33
CA VAL A 40 14.59 -11.45 9.41
C VAL A 40 15.23 -11.73 10.76
N HIS A 41 15.64 -12.98 11.02
CA HIS A 41 16.28 -13.37 12.27
C HIS A 41 17.57 -12.58 12.51
N ARG A 42 18.49 -12.56 11.53
CA ARG A 42 19.77 -11.83 11.62
C ARG A 42 19.57 -10.33 11.85
N MET A 43 18.57 -9.71 11.23
CA MET A 43 18.29 -8.28 11.43
C MET A 43 17.64 -8.00 12.79
N ALA A 44 16.82 -8.93 13.29
CA ALA A 44 16.21 -8.84 14.61
C ALA A 44 17.25 -8.98 15.73
N GLU A 45 18.17 -9.95 15.64
CA GLU A 45 19.28 -10.14 16.59
C GLU A 45 20.18 -8.90 16.68
N ARG A 46 20.34 -8.19 15.56
CA ARG A 46 21.10 -6.93 15.49
C ARG A 46 20.30 -5.71 15.95
N GLY A 47 19.04 -5.89 16.36
CA GLY A 47 18.14 -4.84 16.80
C GLY A 47 17.71 -3.87 15.70
N LEU A 48 17.83 -4.27 14.42
CA LEU A 48 17.48 -3.43 13.26
C LEU A 48 16.01 -3.60 12.84
N LEU A 49 15.43 -4.76 13.14
CA LEU A 49 14.00 -5.05 12.98
C LEU A 49 13.38 -5.45 14.32
N ALA A 50 12.16 -5.01 14.56
CA ALA A 50 11.27 -5.63 15.52
C ALA A 50 10.41 -6.67 14.79
N VAL A 51 10.23 -7.84 15.41
CA VAL A 51 9.45 -8.94 14.87
C VAL A 51 8.39 -9.35 15.88
N ASP A 52 7.14 -9.44 15.44
CA ASP A 52 6.03 -10.00 16.21
C ASP A 52 5.39 -11.14 15.40
N ARG A 53 4.89 -12.17 16.08
CA ARG A 53 4.35 -13.37 15.42
C ARG A 53 2.86 -13.50 15.70
N LEU A 54 2.06 -13.42 14.65
CA LEU A 54 0.61 -13.61 14.75
C LEU A 54 0.27 -15.05 15.18
N GLY A 55 -0.79 -15.21 15.99
CA GLY A 55 -1.38 -16.51 16.31
C GLY A 55 -0.55 -17.39 17.24
N ASN A 56 0.07 -16.82 18.29
CA ASN A 56 0.76 -17.58 19.35
C ASN A 56 1.84 -18.56 18.84
N GLY A 57 2.62 -18.16 17.83
CA GLY A 57 3.84 -18.88 17.41
C GLY A 57 3.74 -19.72 16.14
N THR A 58 2.55 -19.93 15.57
CA THR A 58 2.38 -20.68 14.29
C THR A 58 2.11 -19.78 13.09
N GLY A 59 1.72 -18.52 13.31
CA GLY A 59 1.34 -17.61 12.23
C GLY A 59 2.51 -16.82 11.63
N MET A 60 2.13 -15.75 10.93
CA MET A 60 2.99 -14.93 10.10
C MET A 60 3.77 -13.90 10.91
N ASN A 61 5.04 -13.69 10.54
CA ASN A 61 5.86 -12.64 11.12
C ASN A 61 5.45 -11.26 10.58
N ARG A 62 5.34 -10.32 11.51
CA ARG A 62 5.11 -8.89 11.30
C ARG A 62 6.42 -8.17 11.54
N LEU A 63 6.77 -7.25 10.67
CA LEU A 63 8.08 -6.65 10.60
C LEU A 63 7.94 -5.14 10.72
N ARG A 64 8.73 -4.55 11.62
CA ARG A 64 8.82 -3.10 11.82
C ARG A 64 10.27 -2.68 11.86
N LEU A 65 10.58 -1.55 11.21
CA LEU A 65 11.91 -0.94 11.31
C LEU A 65 12.10 -0.30 12.69
N THR A 66 13.23 -0.55 13.34
CA THR A 66 13.58 0.11 14.62
C THR A 66 14.27 1.45 14.38
N ALA A 67 14.42 2.28 15.42
CA ALA A 67 15.20 3.52 15.31
C ALA A 67 16.67 3.26 14.91
N ARG A 68 17.24 2.17 15.42
CA ARG A 68 18.58 1.70 15.04
C ARG A 68 18.62 1.24 13.58
N GLY A 69 17.59 0.51 13.14
CA GLY A 69 17.42 0.12 11.74
C GLY A 69 17.36 1.33 10.81
N ARG A 70 16.56 2.35 11.16
CA ARG A 70 16.51 3.64 10.44
C ARG A 70 17.88 4.29 10.35
N GLY A 71 18.60 4.42 11.48
CA GLY A 71 19.94 4.99 11.49
C GLY A 71 20.91 4.26 10.56
N ALA A 72 20.85 2.92 10.52
CA ALA A 72 21.68 2.12 9.62
C ALA A 72 21.33 2.33 8.13
N VAL A 73 20.05 2.45 7.78
CA VAL A 73 19.59 2.70 6.40
C VAL A 73 19.98 4.10 5.92
N VAL A 74 19.82 5.11 6.78
CA VAL A 74 20.15 6.51 6.48
C VAL A 74 21.66 6.71 6.34
N ALA A 75 22.44 6.15 7.28
CA ALA A 75 23.90 6.21 7.22
C ALA A 75 24.48 5.55 5.95
N ALA A 76 23.79 4.54 5.42
CA ALA A 76 24.16 3.89 4.17
C ALA A 76 23.63 4.60 2.91
N GLY A 77 22.91 5.71 3.04
CA GLY A 77 22.39 6.49 1.91
C GLY A 77 21.25 5.82 1.13
N VAL A 78 20.60 4.79 1.68
CA VAL A 78 19.56 4.02 0.96
C VAL A 78 18.18 4.69 1.01
N ALA A 79 17.92 5.47 2.05
CA ALA A 79 16.70 6.26 2.21
C ALA A 79 16.95 7.44 3.16
N THR A 80 16.16 8.49 3.02
CA THR A 80 16.15 9.64 3.94
C THR A 80 15.31 9.37 5.19
N GLU A 81 15.49 10.16 6.25
CA GLU A 81 14.70 10.02 7.47
C GLU A 81 13.20 10.22 7.25
N GLY A 82 12.82 11.15 6.36
CA GLY A 82 11.43 11.48 6.05
C GLY A 82 10.67 10.33 5.37
N GLU A 83 11.37 9.47 4.65
CA GLU A 83 10.80 8.29 3.96
C GLU A 83 10.53 7.12 4.91
N LEU A 84 11.16 7.09 6.08
CA LEU A 84 11.16 5.92 6.95
C LEU A 84 10.23 6.11 8.16
N PHE A 85 9.36 5.13 8.36
CA PHE A 85 8.47 5.04 9.50
C PHE A 85 9.06 4.10 10.56
N VAL A 86 9.06 4.58 11.80
CA VAL A 86 9.54 3.85 12.97
C VAL A 86 8.46 3.96 14.05
N PRO A 87 7.30 3.30 13.88
CA PRO A 87 6.25 3.34 14.89
C PRO A 87 6.76 2.76 16.21
N ARG A 88 6.17 3.13 17.35
CA ARG A 88 6.61 2.61 18.66
C ARG A 88 6.10 1.18 18.90
N SER A 89 4.90 0.90 18.44
CA SER A 89 4.21 -0.38 18.53
C SER A 89 3.86 -0.91 17.14
N PHE A 90 3.50 -2.19 17.08
CA PHE A 90 2.87 -2.76 15.90
C PHE A 90 1.45 -2.20 15.73
N VAL A 91 0.93 -2.28 14.50
CA VAL A 91 -0.45 -1.94 14.13
C VAL A 91 -1.44 -2.73 15.00
N ALA A 92 -2.56 -2.13 15.40
CA ALA A 92 -3.57 -2.86 16.15
C ALA A 92 -4.19 -3.96 15.28
N LEU A 93 -4.54 -5.11 15.87
CA LEU A 93 -5.07 -6.25 15.11
C LEU A 93 -6.32 -5.91 14.28
N LYS A 94 -7.16 -4.97 14.77
CA LYS A 94 -8.34 -4.48 14.05
C LYS A 94 -8.03 -3.75 12.75
N ASP A 95 -6.86 -3.12 12.63
CA ASP A 95 -6.43 -2.31 11.49
C ASP A 95 -5.41 -3.04 10.60
N LEU A 96 -4.96 -4.22 11.05
CA LEU A 96 -3.89 -4.98 10.44
C LEU A 96 -4.24 -5.46 9.02
N ALA A 97 -5.45 -5.97 8.85
CA ALA A 97 -5.92 -6.47 7.55
C ALA A 97 -5.92 -5.34 6.51
N HIS A 98 -6.38 -4.14 6.89
CA HIS A 98 -6.39 -2.97 6.01
C HIS A 98 -4.98 -2.57 5.63
N THR A 99 -4.09 -2.43 6.62
CA THR A 99 -2.66 -2.09 6.40
C THR A 99 -1.98 -3.06 5.43
N TYR A 100 -2.24 -4.36 5.56
CA TYR A 100 -1.66 -5.36 4.67
C TYR A 100 -2.19 -5.28 3.25
N TRP A 101 -3.49 -5.06 3.06
CA TRP A 101 -4.03 -4.84 1.72
C TRP A 101 -3.48 -3.58 1.05
N VAL A 102 -3.33 -2.48 1.79
CA VAL A 102 -2.67 -1.26 1.29
C VAL A 102 -1.24 -1.55 0.83
N ASN A 103 -0.48 -2.33 1.61
CA ASN A 103 0.86 -2.75 1.23
C ASN A 103 0.88 -3.71 0.04
N ASP A 104 -0.07 -4.65 -0.05
CA ASP A 104 -0.19 -5.55 -1.21
C ASP A 104 -0.49 -4.77 -2.49
N VAL A 105 -1.39 -3.79 -2.44
CA VAL A 105 -1.67 -2.88 -3.57
C VAL A 105 -0.39 -2.15 -3.96
N CYS A 106 0.33 -1.55 -3.01
CA CYS A 106 1.61 -0.89 -3.30
C CYS A 106 2.60 -1.86 -3.99
N LEU A 107 2.70 -3.10 -3.50
CA LEU A 107 3.58 -4.12 -4.04
C LEU A 107 3.24 -4.42 -5.50
N VAL A 108 1.97 -4.69 -5.79
CA VAL A 108 1.53 -5.01 -7.14
C VAL A 108 1.83 -3.85 -8.10
N LEU A 109 1.51 -2.62 -7.72
CA LEU A 109 1.69 -1.45 -8.59
C LEU A 109 3.17 -1.14 -8.87
N GLU A 110 4.03 -1.26 -7.86
CA GLU A 110 5.47 -1.02 -8.02
C GLU A 110 6.18 -2.13 -8.81
N THR A 111 5.67 -3.37 -8.77
CA THR A 111 6.29 -4.53 -9.43
C THR A 111 5.65 -4.87 -10.78
N ALA A 112 4.61 -4.14 -11.21
CA ALA A 112 3.96 -4.34 -12.50
C ALA A 112 4.88 -3.93 -13.67
N ALA A 113 5.24 -4.89 -14.52
CA ALA A 113 6.27 -4.73 -15.53
C ALA A 113 5.85 -3.93 -16.78
N SER A 114 4.55 -3.83 -17.12
CA SER A 114 4.14 -3.37 -18.45
C SER A 114 4.04 -1.86 -18.64
N ARG A 115 3.69 -1.07 -17.61
CA ARG A 115 3.71 0.41 -17.61
C ARG A 115 3.75 0.96 -16.18
N GLY A 116 4.84 0.66 -15.48
CA GLY A 116 5.00 0.95 -14.05
C GLY A 116 4.71 2.42 -13.68
N PHE A 117 4.30 2.62 -12.44
CA PHE A 117 4.09 3.95 -11.87
C PHE A 117 5.44 4.55 -11.46
N ASP A 118 5.64 5.85 -11.74
CA ASP A 118 6.84 6.59 -11.29
C ASP A 118 6.82 6.81 -9.78
N THR A 119 5.64 6.80 -9.17
CA THR A 119 5.46 6.98 -7.73
C THR A 119 4.26 6.17 -7.26
N VAL A 120 4.44 5.42 -6.18
CA VAL A 120 3.36 4.74 -5.44
C VAL A 120 3.55 5.11 -3.98
N ARG A 121 2.52 5.70 -3.35
CA ARG A 121 2.60 6.19 -1.97
C ARG A 121 1.38 5.74 -1.18
N PRO A 122 1.56 5.03 -0.06
CA PRO A 122 0.47 4.71 0.85
C PRO A 122 0.02 5.93 1.67
N ALA A 123 -1.16 5.85 2.27
CA ALA A 123 -1.79 6.92 3.05
C ALA A 123 -0.85 7.53 4.10
N TRP A 124 -0.10 6.72 4.85
CA TRP A 124 0.81 7.22 5.88
C TRP A 124 1.97 8.05 5.31
N ALA A 125 2.43 7.74 4.09
CA ALA A 125 3.41 8.55 3.37
C ALA A 125 2.81 9.88 2.87
N LEU A 126 1.55 9.84 2.41
CA LEU A 126 0.83 11.04 1.96
C LEU A 126 0.52 11.98 3.13
N GLN A 127 0.08 11.44 4.26
CA GLN A 127 -0.19 12.18 5.50
C GLN A 127 1.01 12.98 5.99
N ARG A 128 2.23 12.47 5.80
CA ARG A 128 3.47 13.20 6.13
C ARG A 128 3.85 14.24 5.08
N ALA A 129 3.52 14.00 3.81
CA ALA A 129 3.94 14.84 2.70
C ALA A 129 3.10 16.12 2.57
N PHE A 130 1.83 16.10 2.98
CA PHE A 130 0.94 17.25 2.89
C PHE A 130 0.80 17.97 4.24
N VAL A 131 1.16 19.26 4.25
CA VAL A 131 0.97 20.16 5.40
C VAL A 131 0.39 21.49 4.90
N PRO A 132 -0.86 21.85 5.24
CA PRO A 132 -1.81 21.09 6.06
C PRO A 132 -2.33 19.80 5.37
N PRO A 133 -2.89 18.83 6.13
CA PRO A 133 -3.52 17.66 5.53
C PRO A 133 -4.67 18.04 4.59
N PRO A 134 -4.82 17.36 3.44
CA PRO A 134 -5.94 17.60 2.55
C PRO A 134 -7.24 17.04 3.14
N ALA A 135 -8.38 17.48 2.59
CA ALA A 135 -9.71 17.06 3.05
C ALA A 135 -9.96 15.55 2.93
N ALA A 136 -9.26 14.86 2.04
CA ALA A 136 -9.25 13.40 1.93
C ALA A 136 -7.86 12.90 1.51
N ILE A 137 -7.47 11.72 2.02
CA ILE A 137 -6.22 11.04 1.70
C ILE A 137 -6.58 9.63 1.22
N PRO A 138 -6.14 9.22 0.03
CA PRO A 138 -6.36 7.86 -0.43
C PRO A 138 -5.47 6.88 0.30
N ASP A 139 -5.91 5.62 0.38
CA ASP A 139 -5.10 4.53 0.93
C ASP A 139 -3.81 4.33 0.14
N VAL A 140 -3.87 4.43 -1.19
CA VAL A 140 -2.70 4.48 -2.08
C VAL A 140 -2.91 5.53 -3.15
N LEU A 141 -1.88 6.35 -3.41
CA LEU A 141 -1.79 7.20 -4.58
C LEU A 141 -0.68 6.66 -5.50
N ALA A 142 -1.03 6.37 -6.74
CA ALA A 142 -0.10 5.92 -7.77
C ALA A 142 -0.09 6.90 -8.94
N VAL A 143 1.08 7.38 -9.33
CA VAL A 143 1.25 8.40 -10.37
C VAL A 143 2.24 7.92 -11.43
N ARG A 144 1.80 7.97 -12.68
CA ARG A 144 2.63 7.83 -13.89
C ARG A 144 2.66 9.20 -14.58
N ARG A 145 3.86 9.74 -14.74
CA ARG A 145 4.08 11.04 -15.37
C ARG A 145 3.87 10.92 -16.88
N PRO A 146 3.37 11.98 -17.54
CA PRO A 146 3.28 12.02 -19.01
C PRO A 146 4.64 11.81 -19.66
N ARG A 147 4.65 11.09 -20.79
CA ARG A 147 5.82 10.84 -21.64
C ARG A 147 5.37 10.92 -23.12
N PRO A 148 6.29 11.08 -24.09
CA PRO A 148 5.90 11.03 -25.51
C PRO A 148 5.12 9.73 -25.82
N GLY A 149 3.86 9.86 -26.27
CA GLY A 149 2.97 8.72 -26.54
C GLY A 149 2.23 8.13 -25.33
N ASP A 150 2.39 8.69 -24.11
CA ASP A 150 1.65 8.30 -22.91
C ASP A 150 1.19 9.56 -22.15
N ALA A 151 -0.13 9.74 -22.02
CA ALA A 151 -0.73 10.88 -21.34
C ALA A 151 -0.43 10.93 -19.83
N GLY A 152 0.16 9.88 -19.26
CA GLY A 152 0.30 9.72 -17.81
C GLY A 152 -1.01 9.22 -17.18
N LEU A 153 -0.98 9.06 -15.85
CA LEU A 153 -2.13 8.63 -15.06
C LEU A 153 -1.94 8.99 -13.59
N ALA A 154 -2.97 9.53 -12.95
CA ALA A 154 -3.06 9.69 -11.50
C ALA A 154 -4.17 8.79 -10.95
N LEU A 155 -3.80 7.77 -10.17
CA LEU A 155 -4.74 6.79 -9.64
C LEU A 155 -4.77 6.86 -8.12
N ALA A 156 -5.93 7.12 -7.55
CA ALA A 156 -6.19 6.91 -6.13
C ALA A 156 -6.84 5.54 -5.91
N ILE A 157 -6.43 4.84 -4.87
CA ILE A 157 -6.98 3.53 -4.51
C ILE A 157 -7.44 3.56 -3.07
N GLU A 158 -8.60 2.97 -2.82
CA GLU A 158 -9.20 2.82 -1.50
C GLU A 158 -9.48 1.34 -1.23
N VAL A 159 -9.11 0.86 -0.04
CA VAL A 159 -9.37 -0.50 0.43
C VAL A 159 -10.48 -0.45 1.47
N ASP A 160 -11.66 -0.89 1.08
CA ASP A 160 -12.85 -0.86 1.91
C ASP A 160 -13.18 -2.24 2.49
N LEU A 161 -12.88 -2.42 3.78
CA LEU A 161 -13.18 -3.66 4.51
C LEU A 161 -14.57 -3.69 5.14
N GLY A 162 -15.43 -2.69 4.86
CA GLY A 162 -16.78 -2.63 5.39
C GLY A 162 -16.93 -1.92 6.73
N GLY A 163 -15.86 -1.30 7.25
CA GLY A 163 -15.89 -0.58 8.53
C GLY A 163 -16.66 0.76 8.48
N GLU A 164 -16.74 1.38 7.30
CA GLU A 164 -17.39 2.67 7.11
C GLU A 164 -18.80 2.52 6.53
N ARG A 165 -19.71 3.40 6.98
CA ARG A 165 -21.05 3.52 6.40
C ARG A 165 -20.96 4.17 5.03
N LEU A 166 -21.53 3.52 4.01
CA LEU A 166 -21.43 3.99 2.61
C LEU A 166 -21.94 5.42 2.42
N LYS A 167 -23.22 5.65 2.69
CA LYS A 167 -23.90 6.93 2.40
C LYS A 167 -23.35 8.11 3.20
N THR A 168 -23.05 7.90 4.48
CA THR A 168 -22.76 9.00 5.41
C THR A 168 -21.27 9.28 5.60
N THR A 169 -20.40 8.38 5.15
CA THR A 169 -18.97 8.47 5.44
C THR A 169 -18.13 8.19 4.20
N PHE A 170 -18.26 6.99 3.64
CA PHE A 170 -17.34 6.56 2.60
C PHE A 170 -17.57 7.27 1.26
N VAL A 171 -18.81 7.38 0.79
CA VAL A 171 -19.12 8.10 -0.47
C VAL A 171 -18.75 9.60 -0.35
N PRO A 172 -19.10 10.33 0.72
CA PRO A 172 -18.62 11.70 0.92
C PRO A 172 -17.09 11.85 0.91
N LYS A 173 -16.35 10.89 1.50
CA LYS A 173 -14.89 10.83 1.43
C LYS A 173 -14.41 10.69 -0.01
N LEU A 174 -15.01 9.77 -0.78
CA LEU A 174 -14.69 9.54 -2.19
C LEU A 174 -15.00 10.76 -3.07
N THR A 175 -16.10 11.48 -2.81
CA THR A 175 -16.41 12.74 -3.50
C THR A 175 -15.34 13.81 -3.25
N SER A 176 -14.92 13.96 -1.99
CA SER A 176 -13.85 14.90 -1.61
C SER A 176 -12.52 14.52 -2.26
N LEU A 177 -12.19 13.23 -2.24
CA LEU A 177 -10.99 12.69 -2.88
C LEU A 177 -11.01 12.89 -4.40
N ALA A 178 -12.16 12.69 -5.05
CA ALA A 178 -12.31 12.88 -6.48
C ALA A 178 -12.02 14.33 -6.90
N GLY A 179 -12.53 15.32 -6.16
CA GLY A 179 -12.24 16.74 -6.42
C GLY A 179 -10.76 17.10 -6.23
N LEU A 180 -10.14 16.56 -5.17
CA LEU A 180 -8.71 16.73 -4.94
C LEU A 180 -7.87 16.08 -6.03
N LEU A 181 -8.20 14.85 -6.43
CA LEU A 181 -7.47 14.10 -7.43
C LEU A 181 -7.55 14.77 -8.81
N ALA A 182 -8.72 15.29 -9.19
CA ALA A 182 -8.88 16.08 -10.42
C ALA A 182 -7.92 17.28 -10.44
N THR A 183 -7.74 17.94 -9.28
CA THR A 183 -6.82 19.06 -9.13
C THR A 183 -5.36 18.60 -9.18
N TRP A 184 -5.01 17.56 -8.44
CA TRP A 184 -3.65 17.02 -8.37
C TRP A 184 -3.15 16.44 -9.69
N ALA A 185 -4.06 15.90 -10.51
CA ALA A 185 -3.73 15.34 -11.80
C ALA A 185 -3.21 16.41 -12.79
N GLY A 186 -3.53 17.69 -12.60
CA GLY A 186 -2.96 18.77 -13.42
C GLY A 186 -3.19 18.56 -14.94
N GLY A 187 -4.33 17.98 -15.31
CA GLY A 187 -4.70 17.70 -16.70
C GLY A 187 -4.34 16.30 -17.22
N VAL A 188 -3.63 15.46 -16.46
CA VAL A 188 -3.45 14.05 -16.82
C VAL A 188 -4.71 13.25 -16.52
N PRO A 189 -4.96 12.10 -17.20
CA PRO A 189 -6.04 11.20 -16.84
C PRO A 189 -5.97 10.81 -15.36
N ALA A 190 -7.12 10.80 -14.69
CA ALA A 190 -7.22 10.47 -13.29
C ALA A 190 -8.38 9.55 -12.98
N GLY A 191 -8.29 8.77 -11.91
CA GLY A 191 -9.38 7.89 -11.50
C GLY A 191 -9.23 7.33 -10.10
N ILE A 192 -10.34 6.81 -9.58
CA ILE A 192 -10.40 6.13 -8.29
C ILE A 192 -10.68 4.65 -8.53
N VAL A 193 -9.95 3.76 -7.85
CA VAL A 193 -10.30 2.33 -7.77
C VAL A 193 -10.61 1.99 -6.32
N VAL A 194 -11.78 1.42 -6.06
CA VAL A 194 -12.15 0.93 -4.74
C VAL A 194 -12.14 -0.59 -4.75
N PHE A 195 -11.34 -1.19 -3.87
CA PHE A 195 -11.43 -2.61 -3.57
C PHE A 195 -12.31 -2.82 -2.33
N THR A 196 -13.43 -3.53 -2.48
CA THR A 196 -14.36 -3.76 -1.37
C THR A 196 -14.70 -5.24 -1.18
N ARG A 197 -15.29 -5.59 -0.04
CA ARG A 197 -15.70 -6.96 0.29
C ARG A 197 -17.19 -7.18 0.04
N GLY A 198 -17.49 -8.27 -0.66
CA GLY A 198 -18.85 -8.77 -0.86
C GLY A 198 -19.58 -8.08 -2.02
N VAL A 199 -20.26 -8.90 -2.83
CA VAL A 199 -20.94 -8.47 -4.06
C VAL A 199 -21.96 -7.38 -3.78
N GLY A 200 -22.83 -7.57 -2.78
CA GLY A 200 -23.87 -6.57 -2.47
C GLY A 200 -23.32 -5.22 -2.02
N ARG A 201 -22.16 -5.19 -1.34
CA ARG A 201 -21.51 -3.92 -0.98
C ARG A 201 -20.89 -3.24 -2.21
N ALA A 202 -20.27 -4.02 -3.10
CA ALA A 202 -19.74 -3.52 -4.36
C ALA A 202 -20.84 -2.92 -5.25
N GLU A 203 -21.97 -3.61 -5.42
CA GLU A 203 -23.11 -3.12 -6.19
C GLU A 203 -23.70 -1.85 -5.57
N ALA A 204 -23.91 -1.82 -4.25
CA ALA A 204 -24.41 -0.65 -3.56
C ALA A 204 -23.47 0.56 -3.66
N LEU A 205 -22.16 0.32 -3.70
CA LEU A 205 -21.15 1.37 -3.89
C LEU A 205 -21.16 1.87 -5.35
N LYS A 206 -21.21 0.97 -6.34
CA LYS A 206 -21.32 1.35 -7.77
C LYS A 206 -22.52 2.27 -8.01
N ALA A 207 -23.70 1.86 -7.56
CA ALA A 207 -24.92 2.66 -7.71
C ALA A 207 -24.83 4.04 -7.03
N GLN A 208 -24.16 4.15 -5.87
CA GLN A 208 -23.98 5.43 -5.20
C GLN A 208 -22.94 6.33 -5.87
N LEU A 209 -21.85 5.76 -6.40
CA LEU A 209 -20.84 6.53 -7.11
C LEU A 209 -21.34 7.04 -8.47
N GLU A 210 -22.15 6.24 -9.17
CA GLU A 210 -22.88 6.66 -10.37
C GLU A 210 -23.80 7.85 -10.07
N ALA A 211 -24.57 7.79 -8.98
CA ALA A 211 -25.44 8.88 -8.55
C ALA A 211 -24.68 10.14 -8.08
N ALA A 212 -23.44 9.99 -7.58
CA ALA A 212 -22.65 11.10 -7.06
C ALA A 212 -21.98 11.97 -8.13
N ALA A 213 -21.99 11.54 -9.41
CA ALA A 213 -21.43 12.28 -10.55
C ALA A 213 -20.02 12.82 -10.30
N LEU A 214 -19.10 11.93 -9.94
CA LEU A 214 -17.73 12.31 -9.57
C LEU A 214 -16.98 12.99 -10.72
N PRO A 215 -16.10 13.98 -10.43
CA PRO A 215 -15.31 14.69 -11.43
C PRO A 215 -14.19 13.83 -12.08
N VAL A 216 -13.95 12.63 -11.55
CA VAL A 216 -13.05 11.63 -12.14
C VAL A 216 -13.76 10.27 -12.17
N PRO A 217 -13.46 9.41 -13.17
CA PRO A 217 -13.95 8.04 -13.18
C PRO A 217 -13.64 7.28 -11.89
N ALA A 218 -14.59 6.45 -11.45
CA ALA A 218 -14.40 5.55 -10.33
C ALA A 218 -14.78 4.12 -10.73
N ALA A 219 -13.94 3.15 -10.38
CA ALA A 219 -14.20 1.73 -10.53
C ALA A 219 -14.32 1.07 -9.16
N VAL A 220 -15.17 0.05 -9.05
CA VAL A 220 -15.35 -0.74 -7.83
C VAL A 220 -15.13 -2.20 -8.17
N GLU A 221 -14.15 -2.79 -7.50
CA GLU A 221 -13.75 -4.18 -7.68
C GLU A 221 -13.82 -4.95 -6.37
N LEU A 222 -13.97 -6.26 -6.48
CA LEU A 222 -13.95 -7.14 -5.32
C LEU A 222 -12.52 -7.37 -4.86
N LEU A 223 -12.30 -7.17 -3.57
CA LEU A 223 -11.08 -7.61 -2.91
C LEU A 223 -11.02 -9.15 -2.93
N PRO A 224 -9.85 -9.76 -3.17
CA PRO A 224 -9.73 -11.21 -3.10
C PRO A 224 -10.17 -11.78 -1.74
N VAL A 225 -10.76 -12.97 -1.77
CA VAL A 225 -11.24 -13.65 -0.55
C VAL A 225 -10.06 -14.24 0.21
N GLU A 226 -9.08 -14.77 -0.52
CA GLU A 226 -7.86 -15.29 0.05
C GLU A 226 -6.97 -14.17 0.58
N VAL A 227 -6.18 -14.50 1.61
CA VAL A 227 -5.22 -13.59 2.23
C VAL A 227 -3.78 -14.03 1.94
N ALA A 228 -2.80 -13.20 2.30
CA ALA A 228 -1.38 -13.48 2.13
C ALA A 228 -1.02 -13.76 0.66
N ARG A 229 -0.12 -14.71 0.38
CA ARG A 229 0.38 -14.94 -0.99
C ARG A 229 -0.72 -15.30 -2.00
N PRO A 230 -1.70 -16.18 -1.69
CA PRO A 230 -2.82 -16.42 -2.60
C PRO A 230 -3.62 -15.14 -2.90
N GLY A 231 -3.94 -14.35 -1.88
CA GLY A 231 -4.61 -13.05 -2.03
C GLY A 231 -3.84 -12.07 -2.89
N LEU A 232 -2.53 -11.93 -2.63
CA LEU A 232 -1.63 -11.10 -3.45
C LEU A 232 -1.59 -11.56 -4.90
N LYS A 233 -1.56 -12.86 -5.16
CA LYS A 233 -1.59 -13.42 -6.53
C LYS A 233 -2.91 -13.06 -7.23
N ALA A 234 -4.04 -13.18 -6.55
CA ALA A 234 -5.34 -12.79 -7.08
C ALA A 234 -5.41 -11.27 -7.34
N LEU A 235 -4.91 -10.44 -6.41
CA LEU A 235 -4.84 -8.99 -6.58
C LEU A 235 -3.98 -8.59 -7.79
N ARG A 236 -2.85 -9.29 -8.03
CA ARG A 236 -2.03 -9.08 -9.24
C ARG A 236 -2.78 -9.32 -10.53
N VAL A 237 -3.69 -10.31 -10.57
CA VAL A 237 -4.53 -10.56 -11.76
C VAL A 237 -5.53 -9.44 -11.93
N LEU A 238 -6.21 -9.07 -10.85
CA LEU A 238 -7.26 -8.05 -10.86
C LEU A 238 -6.75 -6.65 -11.25
N LEU A 239 -5.60 -6.22 -10.71
CA LEU A 239 -5.00 -4.94 -11.07
C LEU A 239 -4.46 -4.90 -12.51
N ARG A 240 -4.16 -6.04 -13.13
CA ARG A 240 -3.77 -6.10 -14.56
C ARG A 240 -4.97 -5.98 -15.50
N THR A 241 -6.16 -6.32 -15.04
CA THR A 241 -7.40 -6.20 -15.82
C THR A 241 -8.06 -4.84 -15.62
N ALA A 242 -7.84 -4.20 -14.46
CA ALA A 242 -8.44 -2.91 -14.10
C ALA A 242 -7.65 -1.68 -14.58
N LEU A 243 -6.38 -1.83 -14.98
CA LEU A 243 -5.46 -0.77 -15.39
C LEU A 243 -4.93 -0.97 -16.81
#